data_AF-H2Z4C3-F1
#
_entry.id   AF-H2Z4C3-F1
#
_cell.length_a   1.000
_cell.length_b   1.000
_cell.length_c   1.000
_cell.angle_alpha   90.00
_cell.angle_beta   90.00
_cell.angle_gamma   90.00
#
_symmetry.space_group_name_H-M   'P 1'
#
loop_
_entity.id
_entity.type
_entity.pdbx_description
1 polymer ?
#
loop_
_entity_poly.entity_id
_entity_poly.type
_entity_poly.pdbx_seq_one_letter_code
_entity_poly.pdbx_strand_id
1 'polypeptide(L)'
;MDNGPAKQVNNSTMLQNKGNVLGDLCEISTIRREDYEFHTGKSEYEDVLQAGNKPSTQTPRGHQGPAAFLIMASGLDKHGVDSASPLKYTHIDMACAVPPFPGIPNAPVNTMLAGRYIIENPHHNI
;
A
#
# COMPACT_ATOMS: atom_id res chain seq x y z
N MET A 1 1.49 -2.45 -3.08
CA MET A 1 0.23 -3.18 -3.33
C MET A 1 -0.73 -2.25 -4.05
N ASP A 2 -1.01 -2.52 -5.33
CA ASP A 2 -1.95 -1.71 -6.11
C ASP A 2 -3.41 -2.10 -5.83
N ASN A 3 -4.30 -1.11 -5.82
CA ASN A 3 -5.73 -1.36 -6.02
C ASN A 3 -6.04 -1.60 -7.51
N GLY A 4 -7.30 -1.93 -7.83
CA GLY A 4 -7.72 -2.25 -9.20
C GLY A 4 -7.32 -1.18 -10.24
N PRO A 5 -7.71 0.10 -10.06
CA PRO A 5 -7.32 1.17 -10.98
C PRO A 5 -5.81 1.40 -11.12
N ALA A 6 -5.04 1.33 -10.03
CA ALA A 6 -3.58 1.45 -10.09
C ALA A 6 -2.93 0.27 -10.81
N LYS A 7 -3.48 -0.94 -10.65
CA LYS A 7 -3.01 -2.15 -11.33
C LYS A 7 -3.22 -2.09 -12.83
N GLN A 8 -4.31 -1.50 -13.32
CA GLN A 8 -4.56 -1.33 -14.77
C GLN A 8 -3.49 -0.50 -15.48
N VAL A 9 -2.82 0.40 -14.76
CA VAL A 9 -1.71 1.20 -15.27
C VAL A 9 -0.34 0.67 -14.84
N ASN A 10 -0.27 -0.52 -14.23
CA ASN A 10 0.95 -1.17 -13.73
C ASN A 10 1.78 -0.28 -12.79
N ASN A 11 1.14 0.47 -11.89
CA ASN A 11 1.84 1.47 -11.05
C ASN A 11 2.93 0.84 -10.16
N SER A 12 2.62 -0.26 -9.48
CA SER A 12 3.59 -1.00 -8.66
C SER A 12 4.79 -1.52 -9.46
N THR A 13 4.56 -2.04 -10.66
CA THR A 13 5.64 -2.49 -11.56
C THR A 13 6.52 -1.34 -11.99
N MET A 14 5.93 -0.18 -12.33
CA MET A 14 6.71 1.01 -12.64
C MET A 14 7.57 1.46 -11.46
N LEU A 15 7.01 1.49 -10.25
CA LEU A 15 7.75 1.81 -9.02
C LEU A 15 8.91 0.83 -8.80
N GLN A 16 8.65 -0.48 -8.86
CA GLN A 16 9.68 -1.51 -8.71
C GLN A 16 10.80 -1.35 -9.75
N ASN A 17 10.47 -1.08 -11.01
CA ASN A 17 11.47 -0.83 -12.05
C ASN A 17 12.35 0.39 -11.74
N LYS A 18 11.79 1.46 -11.15
CA LYS A 18 12.60 2.62 -10.72
C LYS A 18 13.47 2.28 -9.52
N GLY A 19 12.93 1.56 -8.55
CA GLY A 19 13.67 1.05 -7.41
C GLY A 19 14.88 0.23 -7.84
N ASN A 20 14.69 -0.68 -8.81
CA ASN A 20 15.75 -1.51 -9.38
C ASN A 20 16.89 -0.69 -10.00
N VAL A 21 16.58 0.41 -10.70
CA VAL A 21 17.59 1.27 -11.34
C VAL A 21 18.32 2.14 -10.30
N LEU A 22 17.61 2.59 -9.26
CA LEU A 22 18.13 3.55 -8.28
C LEU A 22 18.68 2.90 -7.00
N GLY A 23 18.61 1.58 -6.89
CA GLY A 23 19.05 0.82 -5.71
C GLY A 23 18.09 0.88 -4.51
N ASP A 24 16.84 1.32 -4.73
CA ASP A 24 15.79 1.47 -3.70
C ASP A 24 14.71 0.42 -3.94
N LEU A 25 15.06 -0.83 -3.62
CA LEU A 25 14.33 -2.03 -4.01
C LEU A 25 13.00 -2.16 -3.26
N CYS A 26 11.98 -2.66 -3.96
CA CYS A 26 10.71 -3.02 -3.35
C CYS A 26 10.13 -4.30 -3.94
N GLU A 27 9.34 -5.01 -3.13
CA GLU A 27 8.66 -6.24 -3.53
C GLU A 27 7.16 -6.00 -3.75
N ILE A 28 6.64 -6.53 -4.85
CA ILE A 28 5.22 -6.38 -5.19
C ILE A 28 4.41 -7.46 -4.51
N SER A 29 3.66 -7.05 -3.50
CA SER A 29 2.58 -7.86 -2.92
C SER A 29 1.23 -7.59 -3.58
N THR A 30 0.32 -8.57 -3.45
CA THR A 30 -1.06 -8.48 -3.92
C THR A 30 -2.00 -8.48 -2.71
N ILE A 31 -2.90 -7.50 -2.66
CA ILE A 31 -4.04 -7.49 -1.76
C ILE A 31 -5.14 -8.42 -2.29
N ARG A 32 -5.80 -9.14 -1.41
CA ARG A 32 -6.79 -10.16 -1.76
C ARG A 32 -8.07 -9.98 -0.95
N ARG A 33 -9.14 -10.62 -1.41
CA ARG A 33 -10.47 -10.53 -0.79
C ARG A 33 -10.46 -10.91 0.69
N GLU A 34 -9.72 -11.95 1.07
CA GLU A 34 -9.60 -12.38 2.46
C GLU A 34 -8.98 -11.31 3.38
N ASP A 35 -8.15 -10.42 2.83
CA ASP A 35 -7.58 -9.30 3.60
C ASP A 35 -8.68 -8.30 3.97
N TYR A 36 -9.66 -8.07 3.10
CA TYR A 36 -10.81 -7.21 3.38
C TYR A 36 -11.80 -7.88 4.33
N GLU A 37 -12.12 -9.16 4.10
CA GLU A 37 -13.02 -9.94 4.94
C GLU A 37 -12.55 -10.00 6.40
N PHE A 38 -11.23 -10.02 6.62
CA PHE A 38 -10.67 -9.95 7.97
C PHE A 38 -11.06 -8.66 8.70
N HIS A 39 -11.02 -7.52 8.01
CA HIS A 39 -11.24 -6.19 8.60
C HIS A 39 -12.72 -5.73 8.58
N THR A 40 -13.66 -6.56 8.15
CA THR A 40 -15.09 -6.26 8.33
C THR A 40 -15.44 -6.21 9.83
N GLY A 41 -16.38 -5.32 10.20
CA GLY A 41 -16.93 -5.28 11.54
C GLY A 41 -17.43 -6.65 12.02
N LYS A 42 -17.18 -6.98 13.29
CA LYS A 42 -17.54 -8.27 13.90
C LYS A 42 -18.76 -8.16 14.79
N SER A 43 -19.21 -6.94 15.05
CA SER A 43 -20.36 -6.60 15.86
C SER A 43 -21.09 -5.37 15.31
N GLU A 44 -22.22 -5.01 15.94
CA GLU A 44 -22.98 -3.79 15.66
C GLU A 44 -22.27 -2.49 16.10
N TYR A 45 -21.18 -2.61 16.88
CA TYR A 45 -20.47 -1.47 17.45
C TYR A 45 -19.33 -0.96 16.57
N GLU A 46 -18.97 -1.69 15.51
CA GLU A 46 -17.91 -1.29 14.60
C GLU A 46 -18.21 -1.61 13.13
N ASP A 47 -17.93 -0.66 12.24
CA ASP A 47 -18.01 -0.88 10.79
C ASP A 47 -16.79 -1.65 10.26
N VAL A 48 -15.62 -1.40 10.87
CA VAL A 48 -14.33 -1.93 10.43
C VAL A 48 -13.51 -2.34 11.65
N LEU A 49 -12.94 -3.54 11.62
CA LEU A 49 -12.00 -4.03 12.61
C LEU A 49 -10.57 -3.59 12.22
N GLN A 50 -9.85 -2.91 13.11
CA GLN A 50 -8.49 -2.43 12.84
C GLN A 50 -7.44 -3.54 12.74
N ALA A 51 -7.47 -4.48 13.68
CA ALA A 51 -6.49 -5.55 13.78
C ALA A 51 -7.04 -6.68 14.64
N GLY A 52 -6.47 -7.87 14.48
CA GLY A 52 -6.71 -8.98 15.41
C GLY A 52 -5.86 -8.89 16.68
N ASN A 53 -6.12 -9.78 17.62
CA ASN A 53 -5.40 -9.84 18.91
C ASN A 53 -4.06 -10.59 18.85
N LYS A 54 -3.66 -11.10 17.67
CA LYS A 54 -2.41 -11.84 17.48
C LYS A 54 -1.36 -10.94 16.82
N PRO A 55 -0.06 -11.13 17.11
CA PRO A 55 1.00 -10.45 16.37
C PRO A 55 0.89 -10.69 14.86
N SER A 56 1.27 -9.72 14.03
CA SER A 56 1.18 -9.83 12.57
C SER A 56 1.95 -11.02 11.99
N THR A 57 3.02 -11.47 12.67
CA THR A 57 3.77 -12.68 12.32
C THR A 57 3.01 -13.98 12.54
N GLN A 58 1.93 -13.95 13.31
CA GLN A 58 1.04 -15.07 13.62
C GLN A 58 -0.36 -14.92 13.01
N THR A 59 -0.59 -13.86 12.25
CA THR A 59 -1.82 -13.69 11.46
C THR A 59 -1.59 -14.16 10.03
N PRO A 60 -2.49 -14.96 9.43
CA PRO A 60 -2.47 -15.21 7.99
C PRO A 60 -2.41 -13.87 7.24
N ARG A 61 -1.65 -13.82 6.13
CA ARG A 61 -1.49 -12.64 5.27
C ARG A 61 -0.76 -11.43 5.90
N GLY A 62 -0.28 -11.52 7.15
CA GLY A 62 0.70 -10.61 7.77
C GLY A 62 0.58 -9.14 7.38
N HIS A 63 1.59 -8.63 6.67
CA HIS A 63 1.72 -7.21 6.28
C HIS A 63 0.68 -6.74 5.23
N GLN A 64 -0.04 -7.66 4.58
CA GLN A 64 -1.02 -7.33 3.55
C GLN A 64 -2.36 -6.91 4.16
N GLY A 65 -2.70 -7.47 5.33
CA GLY A 65 -3.92 -7.13 6.07
C GLY A 65 -4.07 -5.63 6.36
N PRO A 66 -3.08 -4.98 6.98
CA PRO A 66 -3.15 -3.55 7.31
C PRO A 66 -3.46 -2.64 6.10
N ALA A 67 -3.06 -3.02 4.89
CA ALA A 67 -3.41 -2.27 3.69
C ALA A 67 -4.92 -2.32 3.39
N ALA A 68 -5.57 -3.46 3.62
CA ALA A 68 -7.02 -3.59 3.47
C ALA A 68 -7.77 -2.72 4.48
N PHE A 69 -7.33 -2.71 5.75
CA PHE A 69 -7.88 -1.80 6.76
C PHE A 69 -7.84 -0.34 6.30
N LEU A 70 -6.67 0.13 5.86
CA LEU A 70 -6.51 1.52 5.43
C LEU A 70 -7.40 1.85 4.22
N ILE A 71 -7.55 0.91 3.28
CA ILE A 71 -8.43 1.11 2.13
C ILE A 71 -9.89 1.23 2.57
N MET A 72 -10.36 0.35 3.45
CA MET A 72 -11.75 0.38 3.95
C MET A 72 -12.03 1.61 4.82
N ALA A 73 -11.15 1.91 5.77
CA ALA A 73 -11.33 3.02 6.72
C ALA A 73 -11.30 4.40 6.04
N SER A 74 -10.58 4.52 4.91
CA SER A 74 -10.54 5.76 4.12
C SER A 74 -11.62 5.86 3.05
N GLY A 75 -12.44 4.82 2.85
CA GLY A 75 -13.43 4.76 1.78
C GLY A 75 -12.86 4.52 0.38
N LEU A 76 -11.56 4.21 0.25
CA LEU A 76 -10.91 3.92 -1.03
C LEU A 76 -11.46 2.65 -1.71
N ASP A 77 -12.09 1.77 -0.94
CA ASP A 77 -12.83 0.61 -1.45
C ASP A 77 -13.99 1.02 -2.39
N LYS A 78 -14.55 2.23 -2.21
CA LYS A 78 -15.61 2.79 -3.06
C LYS A 78 -15.09 3.37 -4.39
N HIS A 79 -13.77 3.41 -4.57
CA HIS A 79 -13.10 3.99 -5.74
C HIS A 79 -12.44 2.92 -6.63
N GLY A 80 -13.04 1.72 -6.66
CA GLY A 80 -12.63 0.59 -7.50
C GLY A 80 -12.80 0.83 -9.01
N VAL A 81 -12.45 -0.19 -9.80
CA VAL A 81 -12.52 -0.16 -11.28
C VAL A 81 -13.95 0.06 -11.78
N ASP A 82 -14.92 -0.43 -11.05
CA ASP A 82 -16.36 -0.37 -11.29
C ASP A 82 -17.04 0.86 -10.68
N SER A 83 -16.30 1.75 -10.02
CA SER A 83 -16.86 2.96 -9.43
C SER A 83 -17.09 4.06 -10.47
N ALA A 84 -18.04 4.96 -10.20
CA ALA A 84 -18.27 6.16 -11.02
C ALA A 84 -17.08 7.14 -10.99
N SER A 85 -16.22 7.03 -9.98
CA SER A 85 -15.04 7.89 -9.79
C SER A 85 -13.81 7.04 -9.37
N PRO A 86 -13.22 6.25 -10.28
CA PRO A 86 -12.09 5.38 -9.93
C PRO A 86 -10.86 6.18 -9.50
N LEU A 87 -10.20 5.75 -8.42
CA LEU A 87 -8.99 6.38 -7.90
C LEU A 87 -7.84 5.38 -7.87
N LYS A 88 -6.70 5.76 -8.45
CA LYS A 88 -5.48 4.95 -8.42
C LYS A 88 -4.85 5.06 -7.04
N TYR A 89 -4.66 3.93 -6.37
CA TYR A 89 -4.02 3.86 -5.07
C TYR A 89 -3.00 2.71 -5.03
N THR A 90 -1.83 3.00 -4.46
CA THR A 90 -0.77 2.01 -4.21
C THR A 90 -0.33 2.15 -2.76
N HIS A 91 -0.50 1.09 -1.97
CA HIS A 91 0.04 1.03 -0.62
C HIS A 91 1.51 0.60 -0.65
N ILE A 92 2.37 1.32 0.08
CA ILE A 92 3.79 1.02 0.26
C ILE A 92 4.03 0.77 1.75
N ASP A 93 4.41 -0.46 2.09
CA ASP A 93 4.83 -0.82 3.43
C ASP A 93 6.35 -0.75 3.52
N MET A 94 6.84 0.17 4.35
CA MET A 94 8.27 0.44 4.54
C MET A 94 8.77 0.07 5.93
N ALA A 95 7.96 -0.60 6.76
CA ALA A 95 8.31 -0.89 8.15
C ALA A 95 9.62 -1.69 8.28
N CYS A 96 9.87 -2.64 7.37
CA CYS A 96 11.09 -3.45 7.35
C CYS A 96 12.33 -2.68 6.88
N ALA A 97 12.15 -1.60 6.12
CA ALA A 97 13.25 -0.82 5.56
C ALA A 97 13.81 0.22 6.55
N VAL A 98 13.11 0.51 7.64
CA VAL A 98 13.51 1.50 8.65
C VAL A 98 14.38 0.83 9.72
N PRO A 99 15.57 1.38 10.05
CA PRO A 99 16.44 0.84 11.09
C PRO A 99 15.76 0.76 12.46
N PRO A 100 16.13 -0.22 13.31
CA PRO A 100 15.58 -0.32 14.65
C PRO A 100 15.96 0.91 15.48
N PHE A 101 15.06 1.35 16.37
CA PHE A 101 15.32 2.46 17.28
C PHE A 101 16.57 2.19 18.16
N PRO A 102 17.46 3.19 18.37
CA PRO A 102 17.39 4.60 17.98
C PRO A 102 18.10 4.92 16.65
N GLY A 103 18.18 3.96 15.73
CA GLY A 103 19.00 3.99 14.52
C GLY A 103 18.85 5.23 13.64
N ILE A 104 19.82 5.39 12.74
CA ILE A 104 19.90 6.56 11.84
C ILE A 104 18.84 6.42 10.75
N PRO A 105 17.96 7.42 10.53
CA PRO A 105 17.00 7.39 9.43
C PRO A 105 17.70 7.24 8.07
N ASN A 106 17.25 6.28 7.26
CA ASN A 106 17.81 5.97 5.95
C ASN A 106 16.89 6.36 4.77
N ALA A 107 15.75 7.00 5.06
CA ALA A 107 14.82 7.54 4.07
C ALA A 107 14.50 6.57 2.90
N PRO A 108 14.04 5.34 3.19
CA PRO A 108 13.77 4.35 2.15
C PRO A 108 12.63 4.84 1.26
N VAL A 109 12.48 4.28 0.07
CA VAL A 109 11.45 4.61 -0.94
C VAL A 109 11.58 6.00 -1.59
N ASN A 110 12.41 6.90 -1.06
CA ASN A 110 12.50 8.28 -1.54
C ASN A 110 13.03 8.37 -2.98
N THR A 111 14.11 7.66 -3.33
CA THR A 111 14.67 7.76 -4.68
C THR A 111 13.76 7.07 -5.69
N MET A 112 13.15 5.94 -5.31
CA MET A 112 12.13 5.27 -6.12
C MET A 112 10.94 6.22 -6.42
N LEU A 113 10.39 6.88 -5.39
CA LEU A 113 9.25 7.79 -5.54
C LEU A 113 9.62 9.04 -6.33
N ALA A 114 10.77 9.65 -6.05
CA ALA A 114 11.26 10.81 -6.79
C ALA A 114 11.49 10.47 -8.27
N GLY A 115 12.11 9.33 -8.56
CA GLY A 115 12.29 8.82 -9.92
C GLY A 115 10.96 8.67 -10.66
N ARG A 116 9.93 8.12 -10.01
CA ARG A 116 8.63 7.88 -10.64
C ARG A 116 7.78 9.14 -10.83
N TYR A 117 7.75 10.03 -9.84
CA TYR A 117 6.74 11.09 -9.75
C TYR A 117 7.29 12.50 -9.93
N ILE A 118 8.58 12.73 -9.70
CA ILE A 118 9.19 14.07 -9.79
C ILE A 118 10.06 14.17 -11.04
N ILE A 119 11.02 13.25 -11.20
CA ILE A 119 12.04 13.33 -12.27
C ILE A 119 11.43 13.05 -13.64
N GLU A 120 10.57 12.04 -13.76
CA GLU A 120 9.97 11.64 -15.05
C GLU A 120 8.65 12.34 -15.38
N ASN A 121 8.14 13.17 -14.47
CA ASN A 121 6.92 13.95 -14.68
C ASN A 121 7.12 15.42 -14.24
N PRO A 122 8.02 16.18 -14.89
CA PRO A 122 8.35 17.55 -14.49
C PRO A 122 7.18 18.55 -14.63
N HIS A 123 6.02 18.13 -15.17
CA HIS A 123 4.84 18.97 -15.43
C HIS A 123 3.59 18.56 -14.65
N HIS A 124 3.69 17.78 -13.57
CA HIS A 124 2.58 17.64 -12.62
C HIS A 124 2.44 18.95 -11.83
N ASN A 125 1.73 19.92 -12.41
CA ASN A 125 1.29 21.11 -11.70
C ASN A 125 0.37 20.67 -10.56
N ILE A 126 0.81 20.93 -9.33
CA ILE A 126 0.06 20.77 -8.09
C ILE A 126 -1.05 21.83 -8.03
#